data_AF-A0A522W6U8-F1
#
_entry.id   AF-A0A522W6U8-F1
#
_cell.length_a   1.000
_cell.length_b   1.000
_cell.length_c   1.000
_cell.angle_alpha   90.00
_cell.angle_beta   90.00
_cell.angle_gamma   90.00
#
_symmetry.space_group_name_H-M   'P 1'
#
loop_
_entity.id
_entity.type
_entity.pdbx_description
1 polymer ?
#
loop_
_entity_poly.entity_id
_entity_poly.type
_entity_poly.pdbx_seq_one_letter_code
_entity_poly.pdbx_strand_id
1 'polypeptide(L)'
;MDKRVDSSLKVLLGRGARATASHSVRGMFGDSLLDVLPDAILETDSKGLIVAANASATSLSGWTREELLGQPIAPLMDGADVSWLENMILAYLPQGKGHSPVRSRRVFVKRKNGLPFAAELTVLEMDLGEGFGFAAILHDLTQIHEAEKALRESQERHALALAGTNEGIWDWDLTSNKVYYSERVQSLFGLEKEMGSPEDWLPFLHEEDRPRYLAAMKAHLKGETPFFNIDYR
;
A
#
# COMPACT_ATOMS: atom_id res chain seq x y z
N MET A 1 41.87 18.44 -17.37
CA MET A 1 40.62 18.12 -16.64
C MET A 1 40.11 19.43 -16.07
N ASP A 2 38.93 19.96 -16.36
CA ASP A 2 37.82 19.43 -17.15
C ASP A 2 37.13 20.62 -17.85
N LYS A 3 37.27 20.70 -19.17
CA LYS A 3 36.67 21.75 -20.03
C LYS A 3 35.44 21.22 -20.78
N ARG A 4 34.90 20.05 -20.40
CA ARG A 4 33.81 19.37 -21.15
C ARG A 4 32.41 19.70 -20.66
N VAL A 5 32.24 20.28 -19.47
CA VAL A 5 30.91 20.60 -18.92
C VAL A 5 30.34 21.91 -19.48
N ASP A 6 31.20 22.88 -19.80
CA ASP A 6 30.77 24.22 -20.22
C ASP A 6 30.38 24.31 -21.72
N SER A 7 30.82 23.37 -22.55
CA SER A 7 30.55 23.38 -24.00
C SER A 7 29.19 22.77 -24.39
N SER A 8 28.51 22.07 -23.49
CA SER A 8 27.23 21.40 -23.77
C SER A 8 26.01 22.33 -23.59
N LEU A 9 26.18 23.49 -22.94
CA LEU A 9 25.13 24.51 -22.76
C LEU A 9 24.86 25.35 -24.02
N LYS A 10 25.80 25.43 -24.97
CA LYS A 10 25.66 26.27 -26.19
C LYS A 10 24.92 25.61 -27.36
N VAL A 11 24.57 24.33 -27.26
CA VAL A 11 23.86 23.61 -28.34
C VAL A 11 22.33 23.62 -28.15
N LEU A 12 21.82 24.16 -27.03
CA LEU A 12 20.39 24.13 -26.69
C LEU A 12 19.47 25.05 -27.52
N LEU A 13 19.99 26.03 -28.27
CA LEU A 13 19.16 27.03 -28.97
C LEU A 13 18.72 26.65 -30.40
N GLY A 14 18.89 25.40 -30.82
CA GLY A 14 18.62 25.01 -32.20
C GLY A 14 17.84 23.71 -32.33
N ARG A 15 16.57 23.83 -32.76
CA ARG A 15 15.62 22.79 -33.20
C ARG A 15 14.76 22.23 -32.06
N GLY A 16 13.44 22.34 -32.08
CA GLY A 16 12.52 22.23 -33.22
C GLY A 16 11.88 20.84 -33.18
N ALA A 17 10.64 20.78 -32.71
CA ALA A 17 9.70 19.66 -32.74
C ALA A 17 10.04 18.40 -31.90
N ARG A 18 9.55 18.38 -30.66
CA ARG A 18 8.91 17.16 -30.10
C ARG A 18 7.57 17.54 -29.49
N ALA A 19 6.51 17.07 -30.15
CA ALA A 19 5.13 17.23 -29.73
C ALA A 19 4.85 16.32 -28.53
N THR A 20 4.86 16.92 -27.33
CA THR A 20 3.97 16.73 -26.16
C THR A 20 4.59 17.54 -25.01
N ALA A 21 4.65 18.86 -25.16
CA ALA A 21 5.08 19.73 -24.07
C ALA A 21 3.91 19.85 -23.08
N SER A 22 3.96 19.08 -21.99
CA SER A 22 3.09 19.35 -20.84
C SER A 22 3.48 20.72 -20.30
N HIS A 23 2.52 21.64 -20.25
CA HIS A 23 2.74 22.93 -19.60
C HIS A 23 3.05 22.70 -18.13
N SER A 24 3.68 23.67 -17.44
CA SER A 24 3.84 23.58 -15.98
C SER A 24 2.55 23.07 -15.31
N VAL A 25 2.67 22.14 -14.36
CA VAL A 25 1.52 21.57 -13.64
C VAL A 25 0.73 22.70 -12.99
N ARG A 26 1.42 23.70 -12.46
CA ARG A 26 0.87 24.98 -12.01
C ARG A 26 0.12 25.75 -13.09
N GLY A 27 0.65 25.88 -14.31
CA GLY A 27 -0.01 26.54 -15.42
C GLY A 27 -1.26 25.80 -15.93
N MET A 28 -1.30 24.46 -15.77
CA MET A 28 -2.44 23.63 -16.16
C MET A 28 -3.60 23.69 -15.15
N PHE A 29 -3.28 23.70 -13.85
CA PHE A 29 -4.27 23.48 -12.78
C PHE A 29 -4.50 24.69 -11.87
N GLY A 30 -3.55 25.64 -11.82
CA GLY A 30 -3.59 26.81 -10.94
C GLY A 30 -3.24 26.49 -9.47
N ASP A 31 -2.77 27.50 -8.74
CA ASP A 31 -2.27 27.35 -7.36
C ASP A 31 -3.31 26.78 -6.40
N SER A 32 -4.53 27.30 -6.45
CA SER A 32 -5.58 26.92 -5.51
C SER A 32 -5.99 25.45 -5.64
N LEU A 33 -5.91 24.88 -6.85
CA LEU A 33 -6.21 23.47 -7.04
C LEU A 33 -5.07 22.59 -6.51
N LEU A 34 -3.82 22.94 -6.83
CA LEU A 34 -2.66 22.18 -6.38
C LEU A 34 -2.51 22.17 -4.87
N ASP A 35 -2.90 23.24 -4.18
CA ASP A 35 -2.82 23.35 -2.72
C ASP A 35 -3.86 22.49 -1.97
N VAL A 36 -4.90 22.00 -2.65
CA VAL A 36 -5.90 21.10 -2.06
C VAL A 36 -5.54 19.62 -2.29
N LEU A 37 -4.65 19.33 -3.25
CA LEU A 37 -4.24 17.96 -3.53
C LEU A 37 -3.44 17.38 -2.35
N PRO A 38 -3.72 16.14 -1.91
CA PRO A 38 -3.01 15.52 -0.80
C PRO A 38 -1.55 15.21 -1.14
N ASP A 39 -1.24 15.05 -2.44
CA ASP A 39 0.11 14.76 -2.91
C ASP A 39 1.00 15.98 -2.81
N ALA A 40 2.24 15.77 -2.38
CA ALA A 40 3.26 16.80 -2.41
C ALA A 40 3.75 16.99 -3.84
N ILE A 41 3.65 18.21 -4.35
CA ILE A 41 4.04 18.57 -5.71
C ILE A 41 5.15 19.60 -5.64
N LEU A 42 6.28 19.27 -6.26
CA LEU A 42 7.45 20.14 -6.43
C LEU A 42 7.72 20.32 -7.92
N GLU A 43 7.98 21.54 -8.35
CA GLU A 43 8.43 21.85 -9.71
C GLU A 43 9.87 22.33 -9.67
N THR A 44 10.70 21.87 -10.60
CA THR A 44 12.10 22.27 -10.73
C THR A 44 12.40 22.88 -12.09
N ASP A 45 13.41 23.74 -12.16
CA ASP A 45 14.02 24.18 -13.41
C ASP A 45 14.88 23.06 -14.06
N SER A 46 15.48 23.36 -15.22
CA SER A 46 16.41 22.47 -15.92
C SER A 46 17.70 22.13 -15.15
N LYS A 47 18.01 22.87 -14.08
CA LYS A 47 19.16 22.63 -13.19
C LYS A 47 18.76 21.82 -11.95
N GLY A 48 17.48 21.46 -11.81
CA GLY A 48 16.96 20.71 -10.67
C GLY A 48 16.71 21.56 -9.42
N LEU A 49 16.67 22.89 -9.56
CA LEU A 49 16.34 23.81 -8.46
C LEU A 49 14.82 23.96 -8.38
N ILE A 50 14.28 23.88 -7.17
CA ILE A 50 12.83 23.99 -6.93
C ILE A 50 12.37 25.41 -7.23
N VAL A 51 11.42 25.55 -8.16
CA VAL A 51 10.79 26.82 -8.55
C VAL A 51 9.36 26.95 -8.03
N ALA A 52 8.72 25.84 -7.65
CA ALA A 52 7.42 25.85 -7.01
C ALA A 52 7.22 24.65 -6.08
N ALA A 53 6.38 24.85 -5.06
CA ALA A 53 5.97 23.83 -4.10
C ALA A 53 4.54 24.09 -3.63
N ASN A 54 3.66 23.08 -3.68
CA ASN A 54 2.29 23.21 -3.17
C ASN A 54 2.24 23.13 -1.64
N ALA A 55 1.08 23.42 -1.05
CA ALA A 55 0.85 23.36 0.39
C ALA A 55 1.16 21.97 0.98
N SER A 56 0.84 20.90 0.27
CA SER A 56 1.12 19.52 0.72
C SER A 56 2.60 19.20 0.76
N ALA A 57 3.41 19.71 -0.16
CA ALA A 57 4.87 19.59 -0.11
C ALA A 57 5.44 20.19 1.19
N THR A 58 4.91 21.33 1.64
CA THR A 58 5.33 21.95 2.91
C THR A 58 4.82 21.15 4.12
N SER A 59 3.56 20.74 4.10
CA SER A 59 2.91 20.02 5.22
C SER A 59 3.56 18.65 5.46
N LEU A 60 3.87 17.91 4.38
CA LEU A 60 4.52 16.62 4.48
C LEU A 60 6.01 16.77 4.81
N SER A 61 6.76 17.58 4.06
CA SER A 61 8.20 17.64 4.30
C SER A 61 8.57 18.38 5.61
N GLY A 62 7.69 19.25 6.13
CA GLY A 62 7.95 20.12 7.27
C GLY A 62 8.87 21.31 6.94
N TRP A 63 9.27 21.46 5.69
CA TRP A 63 10.01 22.62 5.19
C TRP A 63 9.02 23.69 4.73
N THR A 64 9.37 24.95 4.99
CA THR A 64 8.58 26.07 4.49
C THR A 64 8.79 26.26 2.99
N ARG A 65 7.84 26.92 2.32
CA ARG A 65 7.96 27.22 0.88
C ARG A 65 9.23 28.03 0.61
N GLU A 66 9.53 29.01 1.45
CA GLU A 66 10.70 29.88 1.35
C GLU A 66 12.02 29.10 1.48
N GLU A 67 12.04 28.05 2.30
CA GLU A 67 13.20 27.17 2.45
C GLU A 67 13.35 26.19 1.29
N LEU A 68 12.25 25.80 0.64
CA LEU A 68 12.28 24.89 -0.52
C LEU A 68 12.70 25.60 -1.80
N LEU A 69 12.21 26.82 -2.03
CA LEU A 69 12.46 27.55 -3.27
C LEU A 69 13.95 27.85 -3.48
N GLY A 70 14.42 27.61 -4.69
CA GLY A 70 15.82 27.77 -5.10
C GLY A 70 16.77 26.69 -4.59
N GLN A 71 16.28 25.73 -3.80
CA GLN A 71 17.09 24.61 -3.33
C GLN A 71 17.05 23.44 -4.32
N PRO A 72 18.12 22.63 -4.41
CA PRO A 72 18.08 21.37 -5.14
C PRO A 72 17.15 20.36 -4.45
N ILE A 73 16.48 19.50 -5.23
CA ILE A 73 15.60 18.45 -4.69
C ILE A 73 16.38 17.30 -4.01
N ALA A 74 17.62 17.06 -4.45
CA ALA A 74 18.45 15.93 -4.02
C ALA A 74 18.67 15.81 -2.50
N PRO A 75 18.97 16.88 -1.73
CA PRO A 75 19.17 16.78 -0.28
C PRO A 75 17.93 16.40 0.52
N LEU A 76 16.74 16.42 -0.09
CA LEU A 76 15.48 15.99 0.52
C LEU A 76 15.28 14.48 0.44
N MET A 77 16.20 13.73 -0.17
CA MET A 77 16.09 12.29 -0.41
C MET A 77 17.33 11.54 0.08
N ASP A 78 17.21 10.23 0.31
CA ASP A 78 18.37 9.38 0.61
C ASP A 78 19.28 9.18 -0.61
N GLY A 79 20.59 8.99 -0.38
CA GLY A 79 21.61 9.01 -1.43
C GLY A 79 21.42 8.00 -2.57
N ALA A 80 20.80 6.84 -2.31
CA ALA A 80 20.47 5.87 -3.35
C ALA A 80 19.33 6.35 -4.25
N ASP A 81 18.35 7.08 -3.70
CA ASP A 81 17.22 7.64 -4.44
C ASP A 81 17.64 8.88 -5.24
N VAL A 82 18.56 9.69 -4.68
CA VAL A 82 19.21 10.80 -5.40
C VAL A 82 19.92 10.29 -6.66
N SER A 83 20.78 9.28 -6.51
CA SER A 83 21.53 8.72 -7.64
C SER A 83 20.60 8.19 -8.73
N TRP A 84 19.47 7.58 -8.35
CA TRP A 84 18.47 7.14 -9.31
C TRP A 84 17.79 8.32 -10.03
N LEU A 85 17.40 9.36 -9.27
CA LEU A 85 16.74 10.54 -9.80
C LEU A 85 17.66 11.29 -10.78
N GLU A 86 18.93 11.48 -10.43
CA GLU A 86 19.94 12.08 -11.30
C GLU A 86 20.13 11.27 -12.59
N ASN A 87 20.30 9.95 -12.48
CA ASN A 87 20.44 9.08 -13.66
C ASN A 87 19.19 9.11 -14.56
N MET A 88 18.01 9.18 -13.94
CA MET A 88 16.75 9.31 -14.68
C MET A 88 16.72 10.65 -15.43
N ILE A 89 16.95 11.78 -14.75
CA ILE A 89 17.00 13.12 -15.35
C ILE A 89 18.02 13.16 -16.50
N LEU A 90 19.23 12.63 -16.29
CA LEU A 90 20.28 12.54 -17.31
C LEU A 90 19.84 11.72 -18.53
N ALA A 91 19.05 10.66 -18.35
CA ALA A 91 18.51 9.85 -19.44
C ALA A 91 17.41 10.56 -20.25
N TYR A 92 16.79 11.62 -19.69
CA TYR A 92 15.81 12.47 -20.38
C TYR A 92 16.45 13.66 -21.11
N LEU A 93 17.71 14.01 -20.78
CA LEU A 93 18.45 15.05 -21.52
C LEU A 93 18.62 14.66 -23.00
N PRO A 94 18.87 15.62 -23.92
CA PRO A 94 18.94 15.37 -25.37
C PRO A 94 19.96 14.32 -25.83
N GLN A 95 20.96 13.98 -25.01
CA GLN A 95 21.94 12.92 -25.27
C GLN A 95 21.45 11.52 -24.82
N GLY A 96 20.36 11.47 -24.07
CA GLY A 96 19.72 10.25 -23.59
C GLY A 96 18.89 9.56 -24.68
N LYS A 97 18.80 8.23 -24.59
CA LYS A 97 17.90 7.44 -25.43
C LYS A 97 16.49 7.67 -24.90
N GLY A 98 15.76 8.62 -25.52
CA GLY A 98 14.41 9.02 -25.12
C GLY A 98 13.55 7.84 -24.70
N HIS A 99 13.30 7.76 -23.40
CA HIS A 99 12.32 6.87 -22.80
C HIS A 99 11.10 7.71 -22.38
N SER A 100 9.92 7.11 -22.38
CA SER A 100 8.65 7.70 -21.93
C SER A 100 7.80 6.57 -21.32
N PRO A 101 6.86 6.82 -20.38
CA PRO A 101 6.77 7.89 -19.39
C PRO A 101 6.67 7.31 -17.95
N VAL A 102 6.82 8.14 -16.92
CA VAL A 102 6.38 7.87 -15.54
C VAL A 102 6.85 6.51 -14.97
N ARG A 103 8.07 6.49 -14.43
CA ARG A 103 8.44 5.44 -13.48
C ARG A 103 8.07 5.94 -12.09
N SER A 104 6.96 5.43 -11.57
CA SER A 104 6.69 5.57 -10.15
C SER A 104 7.66 4.68 -9.39
N ARG A 105 8.33 5.23 -8.37
CA ARG A 105 9.25 4.49 -7.52
C ARG A 105 9.02 4.89 -6.08
N ARG A 106 9.04 3.91 -5.19
CA ARG A 106 9.08 4.17 -3.75
C ARG A 106 10.44 4.78 -3.39
N VAL A 107 10.40 5.94 -2.76
CA VAL A 107 11.55 6.70 -2.26
C VAL A 107 11.34 7.06 -0.80
N PHE A 108 12.44 7.35 -0.11
CA PHE A 108 12.39 7.92 1.23
C PHE A 108 12.74 9.40 1.20
N VAL A 109 11.80 10.23 1.61
CA VAL A 109 11.95 11.68 1.66
C VAL A 109 12.21 12.09 3.11
N LYS A 110 13.25 12.90 3.31
CA LYS A 110 13.67 13.38 4.63
C LYS A 110 12.83 14.58 5.06
N ARG A 111 12.08 14.43 6.15
CA ARG A 111 11.41 15.58 6.77
C ARG A 111 12.42 16.48 7.48
N LYS A 112 12.07 17.75 7.70
CA LYS A 112 12.93 18.73 8.41
C LYS A 112 13.35 18.28 9.81
N ASN A 113 12.50 17.50 10.50
CA ASN A 113 12.80 16.92 11.81
C ASN A 113 13.78 15.72 11.76
N GLY A 114 14.23 15.32 10.57
CA GLY A 114 15.17 14.21 10.36
C GLY A 114 14.52 12.84 10.18
N LEU A 115 13.22 12.69 10.43
CA LEU A 115 12.52 11.43 10.20
C LEU A 115 12.15 11.28 8.72
N PRO A 116 12.45 10.15 8.07
CA PRO A 116 12.03 9.92 6.70
C PRO A 116 10.54 9.56 6.64
N PHE A 117 9.93 9.76 5.48
CA PHE A 117 8.67 9.13 5.12
C PHE A 117 8.76 8.45 3.77
N ALA A 118 8.04 7.34 3.63
CA ALA A 118 7.96 6.61 2.38
C ALA A 118 6.97 7.33 1.47
N ALA A 119 7.39 7.64 0.25
CA ALA A 119 6.54 8.21 -0.77
C ALA A 119 6.69 7.44 -2.08
N GLU A 120 5.62 7.38 -2.86
CA GLU A 120 5.72 7.02 -4.26
C GLU A 120 5.99 8.28 -5.08
N LEU A 121 7.17 8.34 -5.71
CA LEU A 121 7.62 9.46 -6.52
C LEU A 121 7.30 9.20 -7.99
N THR A 122 6.55 10.13 -8.59
CA THR A 122 6.34 10.25 -10.03
C THR A 122 7.03 11.52 -10.53
N VAL A 123 7.79 11.41 -11.64
CA VAL A 123 8.45 12.56 -12.26
C VAL A 123 7.95 12.77 -13.68
N LEU A 124 7.60 14.01 -13.99
CA LEU A 124 7.06 14.46 -15.28
C LEU A 124 7.96 15.58 -15.83
N GLU A 125 8.23 15.56 -17.13
CA GLU A 125 8.83 16.71 -17.82
C GLU A 125 7.79 17.81 -18.01
N MET A 126 8.22 19.06 -17.86
CA MET A 126 7.38 20.24 -18.08
C MET A 126 8.08 21.27 -18.96
N ASP A 127 7.26 22.00 -19.72
CA ASP A 127 7.67 23.23 -20.39
C ASP A 127 7.42 24.43 -19.47
N LEU A 128 8.49 25.19 -19.23
CA LEU A 128 8.51 26.41 -18.42
C LEU A 128 8.47 27.69 -19.28
N GLY A 129 8.28 27.57 -20.60
CA GLY A 129 8.24 28.67 -21.56
C GLY A 129 9.61 29.18 -22.00
N GLU A 130 10.53 29.40 -21.06
CA GLU A 130 11.93 29.76 -21.35
C GLU A 130 12.89 28.56 -21.35
N GLY A 131 12.37 27.35 -21.17
CA GLY A 131 13.14 26.11 -21.09
C GLY A 131 12.28 24.94 -20.60
N PHE A 132 12.93 23.83 -20.26
CA PHE A 132 12.26 22.66 -19.66
C PHE A 132 12.57 22.56 -18.17
N GLY A 133 11.72 21.82 -17.46
CA GLY A 133 11.86 21.51 -16.04
C GLY A 133 11.19 20.18 -15.71
N PHE A 134 11.04 19.88 -14.43
CA PHE A 134 10.43 18.64 -13.97
C PHE A 134 9.42 18.89 -12.85
N ALA A 135 8.28 18.19 -12.88
CA ALA A 135 7.40 18.05 -11.72
C ALA A 135 7.69 16.73 -11.03
N ALA A 136 7.94 16.80 -9.73
CA ALA A 136 7.97 15.66 -8.82
C ALA A 136 6.68 15.62 -8.01
N ILE A 137 5.93 14.54 -8.16
CA ILE A 137 4.69 14.26 -7.40
C ILE A 137 5.02 13.15 -6.41
N LEU A 138 4.80 13.41 -5.14
CA LEU A 138 5.09 12.54 -4.01
C LEU A 138 3.78 12.14 -3.33
N HIS A 139 3.38 10.88 -3.52
CA HIS A 139 2.25 10.29 -2.83
C HIS A 139 2.70 9.65 -1.51
N ASP A 140 2.25 10.17 -0.36
CA ASP A 140 2.66 9.66 0.96
C ASP A 140 2.05 8.29 1.24
N LEU A 141 2.89 7.29 1.52
CA LEU A 141 2.48 5.92 1.81
C LEU A 141 2.26 5.67 3.31
N THR A 142 2.41 6.68 4.17
CA THR A 142 2.30 6.56 5.63
C THR A 142 0.93 6.02 6.04
N GLN A 143 -0.16 6.60 5.51
CA GLN A 143 -1.53 6.17 5.86
C GLN A 143 -1.82 4.73 5.44
N ILE A 144 -1.26 4.29 4.30
CA ILE A 144 -1.43 2.91 3.81
C ILE A 144 -0.78 1.94 4.79
N HIS A 145 0.46 2.20 5.19
CA HIS A 145 1.16 1.33 6.14
C HIS A 145 0.51 1.33 7.54
N GLU A 146 0.00 2.46 8.01
CA GLU A 146 -0.72 2.53 9.28
C GLU A 146 -2.03 1.73 9.24
N ALA A 147 -2.78 1.82 8.14
CA ALA A 147 -4.00 1.04 7.95
C ALA A 147 -3.72 -0.46 7.87
N GLU A 148 -2.71 -0.87 7.10
CA GLU A 148 -2.28 -2.27 7.00
C GLU A 148 -1.85 -2.84 8.36
N LYS A 149 -1.09 -2.05 9.13
CA LYS A 149 -0.65 -2.45 10.47
C LYS A 149 -1.85 -2.59 11.42
N ALA A 150 -2.75 -1.62 11.44
CA ALA A 150 -3.94 -1.66 12.29
C ALA A 150 -4.86 -2.84 11.93
N LEU A 151 -5.02 -3.12 10.63
CA LEU A 151 -5.78 -4.28 10.15
C LEU A 151 -5.14 -5.59 10.63
N ARG A 152 -3.83 -5.74 10.46
CA ARG A 152 -3.10 -6.93 10.93
C ARG A 152 -3.21 -7.11 12.44
N GLU A 153 -3.02 -6.06 13.23
CA GLU A 153 -3.18 -6.11 14.68
C GLU A 153 -4.62 -6.44 15.11
N SER A 154 -5.63 -6.03 14.33
CA SER A 154 -7.01 -6.44 14.56
C SER A 154 -7.21 -7.92 14.24
N GLN A 155 -6.69 -8.40 13.10
CA GLN A 155 -6.78 -9.81 12.70
C GLN A 155 -6.09 -10.74 13.70
N GLU A 156 -4.89 -10.38 14.16
CA GLU A 156 -4.16 -11.14 15.19
C GLU A 156 -4.95 -11.19 16.50
N ARG A 157 -5.54 -10.06 16.94
CA ARG A 157 -6.41 -10.03 18.12
C ARG A 157 -7.67 -10.87 17.95
N HIS A 158 -8.32 -10.83 16.79
CA HIS A 158 -9.48 -11.67 16.50
C HIS A 158 -9.11 -13.16 16.49
N ALA A 159 -7.98 -13.52 15.86
CA ALA A 159 -7.48 -14.90 15.85
C ALA A 159 -7.18 -15.39 17.26
N LEU A 160 -6.55 -14.56 18.11
CA LEU A 160 -6.29 -14.90 19.51
C LEU A 160 -7.57 -15.02 20.34
N ALA A 161 -8.57 -14.15 20.12
CA ALA A 161 -9.86 -14.25 20.79
C ALA A 161 -10.60 -15.55 20.44
N LEU A 162 -10.60 -15.93 19.15
CA LEU A 162 -11.17 -17.19 18.68
C LEU A 162 -10.38 -18.42 19.17
N ALA A 163 -9.05 -18.32 19.28
CA ALA A 163 -8.23 -19.38 19.85
C ALA A 163 -8.45 -19.54 21.37
N GLY A 164 -8.80 -18.44 22.05
CA GLY A 164 -9.06 -18.40 23.50
C GLY A 164 -10.41 -18.98 23.91
N THR A 165 -11.43 -18.94 23.04
CA THR A 165 -12.65 -19.73 23.22
C THR A 165 -12.29 -21.19 22.96
N ASN A 166 -12.37 -22.05 23.97
CA ASN A 166 -12.11 -23.49 23.85
C ASN A 166 -13.23 -24.21 23.07
N GLU A 167 -13.81 -23.55 22.06
CA GLU A 167 -14.99 -23.94 21.30
C GLU A 167 -14.57 -24.36 19.89
N GLY A 168 -15.04 -25.52 19.47
CA GLY A 168 -14.92 -25.99 18.10
C GLY A 168 -16.22 -25.73 17.34
N ILE A 169 -16.13 -25.48 16.04
CA ILE A 169 -17.30 -25.32 15.17
C ILE A 169 -17.40 -26.56 14.30
N TRP A 170 -18.62 -27.05 14.14
CA TRP A 170 -18.96 -28.08 13.18
C TRP A 170 -20.22 -27.67 12.42
N ASP A 171 -20.35 -28.13 11.18
CA ASP A 171 -21.51 -27.88 10.34
C ASP A 171 -21.89 -29.17 9.60
N TRP A 172 -23.16 -29.53 9.64
CA TRP A 172 -23.67 -30.75 9.01
C TRP A 172 -24.64 -30.39 7.89
N ASP A 173 -24.22 -30.70 6.66
CA ASP A 173 -25.09 -30.66 5.49
C ASP A 173 -25.96 -31.93 5.45
N LEU A 174 -27.23 -31.77 5.83
CA LEU A 174 -28.26 -32.82 5.81
C LEU A 174 -28.55 -33.36 4.40
N THR A 175 -28.26 -32.59 3.35
CA THR A 175 -28.53 -32.99 1.96
C THR A 175 -27.44 -33.91 1.43
N SER A 176 -26.17 -33.55 1.66
CA SER A 176 -25.03 -34.35 1.23
C SER A 176 -24.55 -35.37 2.27
N ASN A 177 -25.12 -35.32 3.47
CA ASN A 177 -24.74 -36.08 4.66
C ASN A 177 -23.25 -35.93 5.03
N LYS A 178 -22.71 -34.72 4.84
CA LYS A 178 -21.31 -34.40 5.13
C LYS A 178 -21.20 -33.47 6.33
N VAL A 179 -20.22 -33.74 7.18
CA VAL A 179 -19.92 -32.87 8.32
C VAL A 179 -18.58 -32.18 8.11
N TYR A 180 -18.58 -30.86 8.24
CA TYR A 180 -17.37 -30.06 8.38
C TYR A 180 -17.02 -29.92 9.85
N TYR A 181 -15.75 -30.14 10.19
CA TYR A 181 -15.19 -29.89 11.51
C TYR A 181 -14.03 -28.91 11.39
N SER A 182 -14.06 -27.82 12.15
CA SER A 182 -12.96 -26.86 12.16
C SER A 182 -11.67 -27.49 12.67
N GLU A 183 -10.52 -26.92 12.28
CA GLU A 183 -9.19 -27.35 12.78
C GLU A 183 -9.12 -27.40 14.31
N ARG A 184 -9.91 -26.56 14.98
CA ARG A 184 -10.02 -26.55 16.44
C ARG A 184 -10.70 -27.79 17.00
N VAL A 185 -11.79 -28.28 16.41
CA VAL A 185 -12.40 -29.56 16.81
C VAL A 185 -11.39 -30.68 16.63
N GLN A 186 -10.69 -30.69 15.49
CA GLN A 186 -9.67 -31.70 15.21
C GLN A 186 -8.54 -31.67 16.25
N SER A 187 -8.08 -30.48 16.63
CA SER A 187 -7.04 -30.30 17.66
C SER A 187 -7.53 -30.64 19.07
N LEU A 188 -8.78 -30.29 19.42
CA LEU A 188 -9.37 -30.58 20.74
C LEU A 188 -9.52 -32.08 20.98
N PHE A 189 -9.94 -32.82 19.96
CA PHE A 189 -10.26 -34.24 20.06
C PHE A 189 -9.16 -35.15 19.48
N GLY A 190 -8.02 -34.58 19.04
CA GLY A 190 -6.88 -35.34 18.52
C GLY A 190 -7.21 -36.13 17.25
N LEU A 191 -8.05 -35.57 16.38
CA LEU A 191 -8.52 -36.26 15.17
C LEU A 191 -7.43 -36.27 14.10
N GLU A 192 -6.81 -37.43 13.89
CA GLU A 192 -5.83 -37.63 12.80
C GLU A 192 -6.51 -37.88 11.44
N LYS A 193 -7.80 -38.19 11.43
CA LYS A 193 -8.59 -38.52 10.24
C LYS A 193 -9.73 -37.51 10.06
N GLU A 194 -9.92 -37.05 8.84
CA GLU A 194 -11.12 -36.29 8.47
C GLU A 194 -12.37 -37.15 8.70
N MET A 195 -13.23 -36.71 9.62
CA MET A 195 -14.55 -37.28 9.82
C MET A 195 -15.48 -36.75 8.72
N GLY A 196 -16.24 -37.64 8.10
CA GLY A 196 -17.04 -37.32 6.92
C GLY A 196 -18.54 -37.38 7.16
N SER A 197 -18.96 -38.01 8.26
CA SER A 197 -20.36 -38.26 8.57
C SER A 197 -20.69 -37.95 10.04
N PRO A 198 -21.96 -37.69 10.38
CA PRO A 198 -22.40 -37.47 11.77
C PRO A 198 -22.15 -38.69 12.67
N GLU A 199 -22.22 -39.90 12.11
CA GLU A 199 -22.02 -41.15 12.84
C GLU A 199 -20.57 -41.33 13.31
N ASP A 200 -19.61 -40.72 12.59
CA ASP A 200 -18.19 -40.71 12.98
C ASP A 200 -17.97 -40.04 14.35
N TRP A 201 -18.90 -39.21 14.81
CA TRP A 201 -18.85 -38.55 16.12
C TRP A 201 -19.21 -39.47 17.29
N LEU A 202 -20.06 -40.48 17.07
CA LEU A 202 -20.60 -41.32 18.14
C LEU A 202 -19.53 -42.03 19.02
N PRO A 203 -18.40 -42.50 18.48
CA PRO A 203 -17.33 -43.09 19.28
C PRO A 203 -16.67 -42.10 20.26
N PHE A 204 -16.69 -40.81 19.97
CA PHE A 204 -16.13 -39.75 20.82
C PHE A 204 -17.03 -39.39 22.00
N LEU A 205 -18.31 -39.77 21.95
CA LEU A 205 -19.23 -39.63 23.06
C LEU A 205 -19.03 -40.74 24.10
N HIS A 206 -19.04 -40.36 25.38
CA HIS A 206 -19.10 -41.33 26.48
C HIS A 206 -20.30 -42.29 26.31
N GLU A 207 -20.12 -43.58 26.59
CA GLU A 207 -21.12 -44.61 26.30
C GLU A 207 -22.49 -44.35 26.96
N GLU A 208 -22.49 -43.79 28.17
CA GLU A 208 -23.69 -43.38 28.90
C GLU A 208 -24.45 -42.21 28.24
N ASP A 209 -23.76 -41.34 27.51
CA ASP A 209 -24.34 -40.14 26.90
C ASP A 209 -24.88 -40.38 25.48
N ARG A 210 -24.40 -41.44 24.79
CA ARG A 210 -24.83 -41.79 23.42
C ARG A 210 -26.36 -41.89 23.27
N PRO A 211 -27.12 -42.58 24.16
CA PRO A 211 -28.56 -42.67 24.01
C PRO A 211 -29.27 -41.32 24.11
N ARG A 212 -28.79 -40.44 25.02
CA ARG A 212 -29.36 -39.09 25.22
C ARG A 212 -29.06 -38.18 24.04
N TYR A 213 -27.84 -38.24 23.51
CA TYR A 213 -27.43 -37.51 22.31
C TYR A 213 -28.29 -37.90 21.10
N LEU A 214 -28.42 -39.19 20.82
CA LEU A 214 -29.22 -39.70 19.69
C LEU A 214 -30.69 -39.31 19.81
N ALA A 215 -31.25 -39.35 21.03
CA ALA A 215 -32.63 -38.93 21.28
C ALA A 215 -32.83 -37.44 20.99
N ALA A 216 -31.94 -36.58 21.50
CA ALA A 216 -31.97 -35.14 21.26
C ALA A 216 -31.81 -34.80 19.77
N MET A 217 -30.89 -35.48 19.08
CA MET A 217 -30.65 -35.28 17.65
C MET A 217 -31.88 -35.66 16.85
N LYS A 218 -32.50 -36.81 17.17
CA LYS A 218 -33.73 -37.27 16.51
C LYS A 218 -34.91 -36.32 16.74
N ALA A 219 -35.07 -35.78 17.94
CA ALA A 219 -36.11 -34.80 18.24
C ALA A 219 -35.90 -33.52 17.41
N HIS A 220 -34.67 -33.01 17.33
CA HIS A 220 -34.36 -31.83 16.54
C HIS A 220 -34.59 -32.05 15.04
N LEU A 221 -34.13 -33.16 14.48
CA LEU A 221 -34.32 -33.50 13.06
C LEU A 221 -35.80 -33.67 12.67
N LYS A 222 -36.66 -34.02 13.63
CA LYS A 222 -38.12 -34.06 13.43
C LYS A 222 -38.81 -32.70 13.59
N GLY A 223 -38.06 -31.66 13.95
CA GLY A 223 -38.61 -30.33 14.25
C GLY A 223 -39.32 -30.23 15.60
N GLU A 224 -39.12 -31.19 16.50
CA GLU A 224 -39.71 -31.17 17.86
C GLU A 224 -39.02 -30.12 18.76
N THR A 225 -37.81 -29.67 18.39
CA THR A 225 -37.09 -28.57 19.06
C THR A 225 -36.61 -27.52 18.05
N PRO A 226 -36.67 -26.22 18.40
CA PRO A 226 -36.21 -25.13 17.52
C PRO A 226 -34.68 -25.07 17.40
N PHE A 227 -33.94 -25.58 18.39
CA PHE A 227 -32.48 -25.66 18.41
C PHE A 227 -32.05 -27.03 18.94
N PHE A 228 -30.94 -27.54 18.42
CA PHE A 228 -30.22 -28.65 19.03
C PHE A 228 -29.22 -28.11 20.05
N ASN A 229 -29.45 -28.43 21.33
CA ASN A 229 -28.53 -28.07 22.41
C ASN A 229 -28.45 -29.23 23.39
N ILE A 230 -27.24 -29.68 23.71
CA ILE A 230 -27.00 -30.78 24.65
C ILE A 230 -25.60 -30.65 25.25
N ASP A 231 -25.53 -30.76 26.58
CA ASP A 231 -24.27 -30.91 27.31
C ASP A 231 -24.00 -32.39 27.55
N TYR A 232 -22.83 -32.90 27.19
CA TYR A 232 -22.38 -34.27 27.40
C TYR A 232 -20.90 -34.29 27.80
N ARG A 233 -20.41 -35.44 28.29
CA ARG A 233 -19.04 -35.60 28.76
C ARG A 233 -18.05 -35.88 27.63
#